data_AF-A0AAD9Z6B9-F1
#
_entry.id   AF-A0AAD9Z6B9-F1
#
_cell.length_a   1.000
_cell.length_b   1.000
_cell.length_c   1.000
_cell.angle_alpha   90.00
_cell.angle_beta   90.00
_cell.angle_gamma   90.00
#
_symmetry.space_group_name_H-M   'P 1'
#
loop_
_entity.id
_entity.type
_entity.pdbx_description
1 polymer ?
#
loop_
_entity_poly.entity_id
_entity_poly.type
_entity_poly.pdbx_seq_one_letter_code
_entity_poly.pdbx_strand_id
1 'polypeptide(L)' 'MRVGFMAVIATRLAEKGMGVNPVSGFFHDHLFVPVGREEEAMECLEELAKENRETMKSKE' A
#
# COMPACT_ATOMS: atom_id res chain seq x y z
N MET A 1 -10.82 -10.58 7.27
CA MET A 1 -10.10 -9.31 7.07
C MET A 1 -8.85 -9.31 7.94
N ARG A 2 -7.64 -9.20 7.39
CA ARG A 2 -6.41 -9.10 8.21
C ARG A 2 -6.26 -7.66 8.70
N VAL A 3 -6.33 -7.46 10.02
CA VAL A 3 -6.12 -6.15 10.65
C VAL A 3 -4.67 -5.73 10.44
N GLY A 4 -4.45 -4.50 9.97
CA GLY A 4 -3.11 -3.90 9.84
C GLY A 4 -2.55 -3.80 8.42
N PHE A 5 -3.04 -4.58 7.46
CA PHE A 5 -2.56 -4.52 6.06
C PHE A 5 -2.79 -3.14 5.43
N MET A 6 -4.00 -2.61 5.56
CA MET A 6 -4.34 -1.26 5.08
C MET A 6 -3.62 -0.16 5.84
N ALA A 7 -3.32 -0.35 7.13
CA ALA A 7 -2.60 0.65 7.92
C ALA A 7 -1.17 0.85 7.42
N VAL A 8 -0.47 -0.24 7.08
CA VAL A 8 0.88 -0.17 6.49
C VAL A 8 0.86 0.52 5.14
N ILE A 9 -0.08 0.15 4.25
CA ILE A 9 -0.20 0.75 2.92
C ILE A 9 -0.52 2.24 3.01
N ALA A 10 -1.51 2.62 3.81
CA ALA A 10 -1.89 4.02 4.00
C ALA A 10 -0.76 4.85 4.60
N THR A 11 0.01 4.29 5.54
CA THR A 11 1.15 4.98 6.17
C THR A 11 2.25 5.24 5.15
N ARG A 12 2.60 4.26 4.31
CA ARG A 12 3.68 4.38 3.32
C ARG A 12 3.34 5.36 2.20
N LEU A 13 2.08 5.38 1.77
CA LEU A 13 1.60 6.38 0.80
C LEU A 13 1.55 7.78 1.44
N ALA A 14 1.16 7.89 2.72
CA ALA A 14 1.20 9.14 3.45
C ALA A 14 2.64 9.66 3.65
N GLU A 15 3.63 8.80 3.88
CA GLU A 15 5.06 9.16 3.95
C GLU A 15 5.58 9.78 2.64
N LYS A 16 5.08 9.32 1.49
CA LYS A 16 5.35 9.94 0.17
C LYS A 16 4.53 11.23 -0.08
N GLY A 17 3.82 11.74 0.92
CA GLY A 17 2.98 12.92 0.81
C GLY A 17 1.74 12.73 -0.06
N MET A 18 1.30 11.48 -0.27
CA MET A 18 0.04 11.17 -0.94
C MET A 18 -1.04 10.94 0.09
N GLY A 19 -1.96 11.90 0.20
CA GLY A 19 -3.21 11.69 0.92
C GLY A 19 -4.05 10.65 0.17
N VAL A 20 -4.23 9.47 0.76
CA VAL A 20 -4.99 8.37 0.18
C VAL A 20 -6.27 8.12 0.96
N ASN A 21 -7.36 7.86 0.24
CA ASN A 21 -8.63 7.46 0.85
C ASN A 21 -8.86 5.97 0.62
N PRO A 22 -8.62 5.10 1.62
CA PRO A 22 -8.93 3.69 1.54
C PRO A 22 -10.45 3.46 1.70
N VAL A 23 -11.03 2.69 0.79
CA VAL A 23 -12.42 2.25 0.81
C VAL A 23 -12.45 0.73 0.75
N SER A 24 -12.84 0.08 1.84
CA SER A 24 -12.99 -1.38 1.87
C SER A 24 -14.29 -1.81 1.20
N GLY A 25 -14.17 -2.38 0.01
CA GLY A 25 -15.26 -3.06 -0.68
C GLY A 25 -15.41 -4.50 -0.22
N PHE A 26 -16.52 -5.15 -0.59
CA PHE A 26 -16.83 -6.53 -0.15
C PHE A 26 -15.81 -7.57 -0.65
N PHE A 27 -15.21 -7.32 -1.81
CA PHE A 27 -14.23 -8.22 -2.45
C PHE A 27 -12.80 -7.67 -2.41
N HIS A 28 -12.64 -6.34 -2.53
CA HIS A 28 -11.34 -5.69 -2.66
C HIS A 28 -11.34 -4.34 -1.97
N ASP A 29 -10.20 -3.99 -1.39
CA ASP A 29 -9.92 -2.63 -0.94
C ASP A 29 -9.61 -1.75 -2.15
N HIS A 30 -10.25 -0.58 -2.22
CA HIS A 30 -10.01 0.43 -3.23
C HIS A 30 -9.23 1.58 -2.57
N LEU A 31 -8.22 2.09 -3.25
CA LEU A 31 -7.42 3.20 -2.75
C LEU A 31 -7.50 4.34 -3.75
N PHE A 32 -8.03 5.48 -3.31
CA PHE A 32 -8.05 6.69 -4.15
C PHE A 32 -6.77 7.49 -3.93
N VAL A 33 -6.09 7.77 -5.04
CA VAL A 33 -4.85 8.56 -5.11
C VAL A 33 -5.09 9.85 -5.90
N PRO A 34 -4.30 10.92 -5.68
CA PRO A 34 -4.37 12.12 -6.50
C PRO A 34 -4.03 11.84 -7.96
N VAL A 35 -4.76 12.50 -8.87
CA VAL A 35 -4.53 12.39 -10.32
C VAL A 35 -3.12 12.88 -10.67
N GLY A 36 -2.38 12.09 -11.47
CA GLY A 36 -0.99 12.35 -11.84
C GLY A 36 0.06 11.76 -10.88
N ARG A 37 -0.36 11.04 -9.84
CA ARG A 37 0.52 10.30 -8.91
C ARG A 37 0.21 8.80 -8.88
N GLU A 38 -0.51 8.30 -9.88
CA GLU A 38 -0.88 6.88 -9.99
C GLU A 38 0.35 5.98 -10.10
N GLU A 39 1.34 6.40 -10.89
CA GLU A 39 2.62 5.67 -11.04
C GLU A 39 3.37 5.61 -9.71
N GLU A 40 3.49 6.72 -9.01
CA GLU A 40 4.20 6.81 -7.73
C GLU A 40 3.53 5.96 -6.64
N ALA A 41 2.19 5.87 -6.67
CA ALA A 41 1.43 4.99 -5.79
C ALA A 41 1.67 3.51 -6.12
N MET A 42 1.69 3.14 -7.40
CA MET A 42 1.98 1.78 -7.85
C MET A 42 3.42 1.35 -7.51
N GLU A 43 4.41 2.21 -7.75
CA GLU A 43 5.80 1.97 -7.36
C GLU A 43 5.91 1.72 -5.85
N CYS A 44 5.24 2.55 -5.03
CA CYS A 44 5.24 2.38 -3.58
C CYS A 44 4.64 1.02 -3.15
N LEU A 45 3.59 0.55 -3.82
CA LEU A 45 2.97 -0.75 -3.55
C LEU A 45 3.87 -1.92 -3.96
N GLU A 46 4.56 -1.79 -5.10
CA GLU A 46 5.52 -2.78 -5.58
C GLU A 46 6.75 -2.89 -4.66
N GLU A 47 7.29 -1.76 -4.23
CA GLU A 47 8.37 -1.67 -3.23
C GLU A 47 7.95 -2.38 -1.94
N LEU A 48 6.77 -2.06 -1.41
CA LEU A 48 6.23 -2.68 -0.20
C LEU A 48 6.07 -4.21 -0.35
N ALA A 49 5.61 -4.67 -1.51
CA ALA A 49 5.46 -6.09 -1.80
C ALA A 49 6.82 -6.79 -1.92
N LYS A 50 7.83 -6.11 -2.46
CA LYS A 50 9.20 -6.62 -2.56
C LYS A 50 9.86 -6.70 -1.18
N GLU A 51 9.80 -5.63 -0.39
CA GLU A 51 10.30 -5.57 0.99
C GLU A 51 9.70 -6.68 1.86
N ASN A 52 8.38 -6.89 1.78
CA ASN A 52 7.71 -7.97 2.49
C ASN A 52 8.16 -9.35 2.02
N ARG A 53 8.37 -9.55 0.71
CA ARG A 53 8.90 -10.83 0.19
C ARG A 53 10.33 -11.08 0.65
N GLU A 54 11.17 -10.06 0.73
CA GLU A 54 12.56 -10.16 1.21
C GLU A 54 12.62 -10.41 2.71
N THR A 55 11.83 -9.71 3.52
CA THR A 55 11.72 -9.95 4.97
C THR A 55 11.13 -11.31 5.31
N MET A 56 10.26 -11.87 4.45
CA MET A 56 9.80 -13.26 4.58
C MET A 56 10.90 -14.26 4.22
N LYS A 57 11.73 -13.99 3.22
CA LYS A 57 12.87 -14.84 2.84
C LYS A 57 14.00 -14.85 3.88
N SER A 58 14.23 -13.76 4.60
CA SER A 58 15.24 -13.71 5.68
C SER A 58 14.79 -14.36 6.99
N LYS A 59 13.56 -14.87 7.06
CA LYS A 59 13.00 -15.60 8.21
C LYS A 59 12.91 -17.12 8.00
N GLU A 60 13.37 -17.64 6.86
CA GLU A 60 13.61 -19.08 6.62
C GLU A 60 15.05 -19.45 6.95
#